data_AF-A0A534A7T1-F1
#
_entry.id   AF-A0A534A7T1-F1
#
_cell.length_a   1.000
_cell.length_b   1.000
_cell.length_c   1.000
_cell.angle_alpha   90.00
_cell.angle_beta   90.00
_cell.angle_gamma   90.00
#
_symmetry.space_group_name_H-M   'P 1'
#
loop_
_entity.id
_entity.type
_entity.pdbx_description
1 polymer ?
#
loop_
_entity_poly.entity_id
_entity_poly.type
_entity_poly.pdbx_seq_one_letter_code
_entity_poly.pdbx_strand_id
1 'polypeptide(L)'
;MRSKLLFVLATAMLGGCQATQTRDNATPSTAPSSSRITFAGGDGSTIEKAVVIVGANEMTGVSAEYDWIERHYPGYTRKNQAVASENGKMFDLLEIEVSGKKKTLYFDITGFFGKMK
;
A
#
# COMPACT_ATOMS: atom_id res chain seq x y z
N MET A 1 -5.52 -30.36 3.30
CA MET A 1 -4.62 -30.90 2.25
C MET A 1 -3.22 -30.36 2.52
N ARG A 2 -2.22 -31.24 2.52
CA ARG A 2 -0.86 -31.01 3.01
C ARG A 2 -0.02 -30.31 1.93
N SER A 3 0.35 -29.05 2.12
CA SER A 3 1.38 -28.44 1.28
C SER A 3 2.75 -28.77 1.87
N LYS A 4 3.54 -29.52 1.10
CA LYS A 4 4.86 -30.01 1.49
C LYS A 4 5.86 -28.85 1.40
N LEU A 5 6.43 -28.51 2.55
CA LEU A 5 7.64 -27.71 2.68
C LEU A 5 8.80 -28.47 2.01
N LEU A 6 9.40 -27.87 0.98
CA LEU A 6 10.62 -28.36 0.33
C LEU A 6 11.79 -27.53 0.84
N PHE A 7 12.60 -28.12 1.71
CA PHE A 7 13.96 -27.65 2.00
C PHE A 7 14.90 -28.26 0.97
N VAL A 8 15.63 -27.42 0.24
CA VAL A 8 16.81 -27.81 -0.54
C VAL A 8 18.00 -27.06 0.03
N LEU A 9 19.05 -27.80 0.38
CA LEU A 9 20.29 -27.30 0.98
C LEU A 9 21.47 -27.60 0.05
N ALA A 10 22.45 -26.68 0.07
CA ALA A 10 23.86 -26.79 -0.33
C ALA A 10 24.13 -26.61 -1.84
N THR A 11 25.19 -25.94 -2.32
CA THR A 11 26.56 -25.71 -1.81
C THR A 11 27.20 -24.44 -2.41
N ALA A 12 28.24 -23.93 -1.74
CA ALA A 12 29.04 -22.73 -2.06
C ALA A 12 30.00 -22.88 -3.26
N MET A 13 30.36 -21.75 -3.90
CA MET A 13 31.69 -21.47 -4.46
C MET A 13 31.97 -19.95 -4.50
N LEU A 14 33.17 -19.57 -4.03
CA LEU A 14 33.73 -18.23 -4.13
C LEU A 14 34.26 -17.95 -5.54
N GLY A 15 34.13 -16.72 -6.01
CA GLY A 15 34.81 -16.21 -7.20
C GLY A 15 34.46 -14.74 -7.44
N GLY A 16 35.38 -13.85 -7.07
CA GLY A 16 35.21 -12.41 -7.20
C GLY A 16 35.56 -11.87 -8.58
N CYS A 17 35.05 -10.66 -8.87
CA CYS A 17 35.75 -9.62 -9.62
C CYS A 17 35.22 -8.27 -9.13
N GLN A 18 36.09 -7.51 -8.48
CA GLN A 18 35.89 -6.12 -8.11
C GLN A 18 35.90 -5.30 -9.41
N ALA A 19 34.80 -4.62 -9.73
CA ALA A 19 34.77 -3.60 -10.78
C ALA A 19 34.95 -2.22 -10.13
N THR A 20 36.03 -1.57 -10.53
CA THR A 20 36.48 -0.23 -10.10
C THR A 20 35.37 0.82 -10.16
N GLN A 21 35.10 1.45 -9.01
CA GLN A 21 34.42 2.75 -8.95
C GLN A 21 35.33 3.82 -9.55
N THR A 22 34.99 4.29 -10.74
CA THR A 22 35.35 5.62 -11.21
C THR A 22 34.25 6.11 -12.13
N ARG A 23 33.45 7.06 -11.64
CA ARG A 23 33.22 8.38 -12.24
C ARG A 23 32.06 9.06 -11.52
N ASP A 24 32.40 10.07 -10.74
CA ASP A 24 31.53 11.17 -10.37
C ASP A 24 30.91 11.75 -11.64
N ASN A 25 29.67 11.37 -11.91
CA ASN A 25 28.74 12.21 -12.63
C ASN A 25 27.61 12.47 -11.65
N ALA A 26 27.70 13.59 -10.94
CA ALA A 26 26.58 14.19 -10.25
C ALA A 26 25.55 14.65 -11.29
N THR A 27 24.82 13.69 -11.84
CA THR A 27 23.49 13.95 -12.37
C THR A 27 22.68 14.47 -11.19
N PRO A 28 21.91 15.57 -11.32
CA PRO A 28 20.88 15.87 -10.36
C PRO A 28 19.95 14.65 -10.37
N SER A 29 20.11 13.77 -9.39
CA SER A 29 19.14 12.74 -9.12
C SER A 29 17.94 13.50 -8.60
N THR A 30 17.05 13.89 -9.52
CA THR A 30 15.66 14.15 -9.21
C THR A 30 15.08 12.80 -8.78
N ALA A 31 15.50 12.31 -7.61
CA ALA A 31 14.70 11.37 -6.86
C ALA A 31 13.32 12.04 -6.78
N PRO A 32 12.25 11.38 -7.23
CA PRO A 32 10.92 11.95 -7.11
C PRO A 32 10.76 12.34 -5.64
N SER A 33 10.55 13.63 -5.40
CA SER A 33 10.28 14.17 -4.08
C SER A 33 9.18 13.29 -3.49
N SER A 34 9.52 12.47 -2.49
CA SER A 34 8.57 11.62 -1.81
C SER A 34 7.58 12.55 -1.12
N SER A 35 6.49 12.89 -1.80
CA SER A 35 5.41 13.67 -1.21
C SER A 35 4.99 12.94 0.05
N ARG A 36 4.99 13.66 1.18
CA ARG A 36 4.52 13.13 2.44
C ARG A 36 3.07 12.67 2.24
N ILE A 37 2.78 11.42 2.56
CA ILE A 37 1.42 10.89 2.53
C ILE A 37 0.61 11.56 3.63
N THR A 38 -0.58 12.04 3.28
CA THR A 38 -1.53 12.64 4.22
C THR A 38 -2.93 12.09 3.99
N PHE A 39 -3.75 12.13 5.04
CA PHE A 39 -5.15 11.71 5.00
C PHE A 39 -6.06 12.95 5.08
N ALA A 40 -7.10 12.97 4.26
CA ALA A 40 -8.15 13.98 4.26
C ALA A 40 -9.53 13.31 4.12
N GLY A 41 -10.60 14.09 3.96
CA GLY A 41 -11.96 13.57 3.80
C GLY A 41 -12.64 13.24 5.13
N GLY A 42 -13.34 12.10 5.18
CA GLY A 42 -14.15 11.69 6.32
C GLY A 42 -13.61 10.48 7.10
N ASP A 43 -14.51 9.74 7.74
CA ASP A 43 -14.21 8.58 8.60
C ASP A 43 -14.26 7.23 7.85
N GLY A 44 -14.48 7.26 6.54
CA GLY A 44 -14.58 6.09 5.69
C GLY A 44 -15.86 5.28 5.90
N SER A 45 -16.91 5.79 6.55
CA SER A 45 -18.15 5.03 6.78
C SER A 45 -19.08 4.93 5.57
N THR A 46 -18.93 5.85 4.60
CA THR A 46 -19.64 5.87 3.32
C THR A 46 -18.73 6.44 2.23
N ILE A 47 -19.18 6.40 0.98
CA ILE A 47 -18.46 6.99 -0.16
C ILE A 47 -18.29 8.52 0.00
N GLU A 48 -19.31 9.23 0.47
CA GLU A 48 -19.25 10.68 0.71
C GLU A 48 -18.30 11.03 1.85
N LYS A 49 -18.09 10.09 2.77
CA LYS A 49 -17.19 10.22 3.92
C LYS A 49 -15.89 9.45 3.71
N ALA A 50 -15.54 9.08 2.48
CA ALA A 50 -14.34 8.30 2.21
C ALA A 50 -13.07 8.97 2.79
N VAL A 51 -12.12 8.14 3.22
CA VAL A 51 -10.79 8.59 3.61
C VAL A 51 -10.00 8.85 2.34
N VAL A 52 -9.60 10.10 2.11
CA VAL A 52 -8.83 10.49 0.92
C VAL A 52 -7.34 10.36 1.22
N ILE A 53 -6.64 9.55 0.43
CA ILE A 53 -5.19 9.36 0.56
C ILE A 53 -4.48 10.23 -0.47
N VAL A 54 -3.68 11.18 0.01
CA VAL A 54 -3.00 12.19 -0.82
C VAL A 54 -1.50 11.93 -0.83
N GLY A 55 -0.86 12.10 -1.99
CA GLY A 55 0.61 12.00 -2.13
C GLY A 55 1.16 10.57 -2.15
N ALA A 56 0.29 9.57 -2.30
CA ALA A 56 0.67 8.17 -2.45
C ALA A 56 0.74 7.73 -3.93
N ASN A 57 1.54 6.71 -4.22
CA ASN A 57 1.39 5.80 -5.36
C ASN A 57 0.68 4.50 -4.94
N GLU A 58 0.39 3.58 -5.85
CA GLU A 58 -0.34 2.33 -5.54
C GLU A 58 0.23 1.56 -4.33
N MET A 59 1.54 1.30 -4.31
CA MET A 59 2.17 0.54 -3.23
C MET A 59 2.07 1.29 -1.89
N THR A 60 2.41 2.57 -1.89
CA THR A 60 2.37 3.39 -0.67
C THR A 60 0.94 3.71 -0.22
N GLY A 61 -0.02 3.73 -1.14
CA GLY A 61 -1.43 3.98 -0.90
C GLY A 61 -2.07 2.82 -0.16
N VAL A 62 -1.82 1.60 -0.62
CA VAL A 62 -2.23 0.38 0.09
C VAL A 62 -1.64 0.32 1.50
N SER A 63 -0.36 0.65 1.67
CA SER A 63 0.23 0.74 3.01
C SER A 63 -0.46 1.81 3.88
N ALA A 64 -0.81 2.95 3.29
CA ALA A 64 -1.48 4.03 3.99
C ALA A 64 -2.91 3.67 4.43
N GLU A 65 -3.64 2.88 3.64
CA GLU A 65 -4.94 2.33 4.03
C GLU A 65 -4.83 1.53 5.32
N TYR A 66 -3.94 0.53 5.35
CA TYR A 66 -3.75 -0.32 6.53
C TYR A 66 -3.25 0.45 7.74
N ASP A 67 -2.33 1.41 7.56
CA ASP A 67 -1.89 2.31 8.62
C ASP A 67 -3.04 3.12 9.21
N TRP A 68 -3.93 3.63 8.35
CA TRP A 68 -5.09 4.38 8.81
C TRP A 68 -6.05 3.48 9.59
N ILE A 69 -6.33 2.27 9.10
CA ILE A 69 -7.22 1.34 9.80
C ILE A 69 -6.66 0.96 11.17
N GLU A 70 -5.37 0.61 11.27
CA GLU A 70 -4.77 0.22 12.55
C GLU A 70 -4.85 1.34 13.60
N ARG A 71 -4.68 2.60 13.17
CA ARG A 71 -4.78 3.76 14.08
C ARG A 71 -6.20 4.01 14.58
N HIS A 72 -7.23 3.72 13.77
CA HIS A 72 -8.63 4.03 14.10
C HIS A 72 -9.41 2.83 14.66
N TYR A 73 -9.00 1.62 14.29
CA TYR A 73 -9.63 0.35 14.64
C TYR A 73 -8.56 -0.67 15.06
N PRO A 74 -7.82 -0.42 16.14
CA PRO A 74 -6.73 -1.29 16.58
C PRO A 74 -7.24 -2.72 16.84
N GLY A 75 -6.47 -3.71 16.39
CA GLY A 75 -6.83 -5.13 16.52
C GLY A 75 -7.96 -5.60 15.59
N TYR A 76 -8.24 -4.86 14.51
CA TYR A 76 -9.16 -5.32 13.48
C TYR A 76 -8.65 -6.59 12.78
N THR A 77 -9.58 -7.32 12.15
CA THR A 77 -9.27 -8.38 11.20
C THR A 77 -9.86 -8.04 9.85
N ARG A 78 -9.04 -8.02 8.79
CA ARG A 78 -9.53 -7.88 7.41
C ARG A 78 -10.36 -9.10 7.02
N LYS A 79 -11.54 -8.87 6.46
CA LYS A 79 -12.47 -9.92 6.00
C LYS A 79 -12.55 -9.98 4.48
N ASN A 80 -12.67 -8.83 3.82
CA ASN A 80 -12.80 -8.76 2.37
C ASN A 80 -12.24 -7.43 1.83
N GLN A 81 -12.02 -7.39 0.52
CA GLN A 81 -11.63 -6.18 -0.21
C GLN A 81 -12.33 -6.15 -1.57
N ALA A 82 -12.74 -4.95 -2.01
CA ALA A 82 -13.28 -4.72 -3.35
C ALA A 82 -12.91 -3.32 -3.84
N VAL A 83 -12.83 -3.15 -5.16
CA VAL A 83 -12.67 -1.83 -5.78
C VAL A 83 -13.98 -1.44 -6.45
N ALA A 84 -14.40 -0.19 -6.26
CA ALA A 84 -15.59 0.38 -6.89
C ALA A 84 -15.25 1.70 -7.59
N SER A 85 -16.04 2.05 -8.60
CA SER A 85 -15.98 3.34 -9.26
C SER A 85 -17.33 4.04 -9.13
N GLU A 86 -17.33 5.31 -8.73
CA GLU A 86 -18.54 6.13 -8.66
C GLU A 86 -18.21 7.59 -9.01
N ASN A 87 -19.00 8.19 -9.90
CA ASN A 87 -18.85 9.60 -10.31
C ASN A 87 -17.41 9.98 -10.74
N GLY A 88 -16.72 9.08 -11.45
CA GLY A 88 -15.35 9.29 -11.93
C GLY A 88 -14.27 9.16 -10.86
N LYS A 89 -14.62 8.77 -9.64
CA LYS A 89 -13.70 8.42 -8.55
C LYS A 89 -13.54 6.91 -8.43
N MET A 90 -12.38 6.51 -7.91
CA MET A 90 -12.07 5.12 -7.57
C MET A 90 -12.00 4.97 -6.06
N PHE A 91 -12.62 3.91 -5.55
CA PHE A 91 -12.67 3.60 -4.14
C PHE A 91 -12.15 2.19 -3.85
N ASP A 92 -11.30 2.04 -2.84
CA ASP A 92 -11.04 0.74 -2.23
C ASP A 92 -11.95 0.56 -1.03
N LEU A 93 -12.65 -0.57 -0.98
CA LEU A 93 -13.59 -0.95 0.05
C LEU A 93 -12.98 -2.08 0.87
N LEU A 94 -12.64 -1.78 2.12
CA LEU A 94 -12.08 -2.77 3.05
C LEU A 94 -13.14 -3.17 4.07
N GLU A 95 -13.57 -4.43 4.00
CA GLU A 95 -14.39 -5.02 5.04
C GLU A 95 -13.48 -5.49 6.19
N ILE A 96 -13.72 -4.96 7.37
CA ILE A 96 -13.02 -5.33 8.59
C ILE A 96 -14.01 -5.83 9.64
N GLU A 97 -13.50 -6.59 10.60
CA GLU A 97 -14.19 -6.91 11.84
C GLU A 97 -13.37 -6.43 13.02
N VAL A 98 -14.01 -5.72 13.93
CA VAL A 98 -13.39 -5.19 15.15
C VAL A 98 -14.36 -5.39 16.29
N SER A 99 -13.89 -6.01 17.38
CA SER A 99 -14.73 -6.36 18.54
C SER A 99 -16.02 -7.11 18.14
N GLY A 100 -15.93 -8.03 17.18
CA GLY A 100 -17.05 -8.82 16.67
C GLY A 100 -18.05 -8.08 15.76
N LYS A 101 -17.80 -6.80 15.43
CA LYS A 101 -18.64 -6.01 14.53
C LYS A 101 -17.98 -5.84 13.17
N LYS A 102 -18.72 -6.14 12.11
CA LYS A 102 -18.30 -5.88 10.74
C LYS A 102 -18.47 -4.40 10.37
N LYS A 103 -17.52 -3.87 9.60
CA LYS A 103 -17.54 -2.52 9.03
C LYS A 103 -16.98 -2.58 7.61
N THR A 104 -17.52 -1.76 6.73
CA THR A 104 -16.92 -1.50 5.42
C THR A 104 -16.33 -0.09 5.47
N LEU A 105 -15.05 0.03 5.14
CA LEU A 105 -14.34 1.29 5.06
C LEU A 105 -14.12 1.67 3.60
N TYR A 106 -14.35 2.93 3.27
CA TYR A 106 -14.20 3.48 1.92
C TYR A 106 -12.98 4.39 1.86
N PHE A 107 -12.02 4.08 1.00
CA PHE A 107 -10.84 4.90 0.73
C PHE A 107 -10.92 5.48 -0.69
N ASP A 108 -10.79 6.79 -0.84
CA ASP A 108 -10.69 7.42 -2.16
C ASP A 108 -9.25 7.28 -2.67
N ILE A 109 -9.08 6.35 -3.62
CA ILE A 109 -7.81 5.96 -4.22
C ILE A 109 -7.60 6.60 -5.59
N THR A 110 -8.48 7.52 -6.00
CA THR A 110 -8.43 8.21 -7.32
C THR A 110 -7.09 8.88 -7.57
N GLY A 111 -6.41 9.31 -6.49
CA GLY A 111 -5.09 9.92 -6.55
C GLY A 111 -4.03 9.02 -7.20
N PHE A 112 -4.13 7.70 -7.05
CA PHE A 112 -3.05 6.77 -7.41
C PHE A 112 -3.47 5.49 -8.12
N PHE A 113 -4.75 5.14 -8.15
CA PHE A 113 -5.21 3.89 -8.78
C PHE A 113 -4.94 3.88 -10.30
N GLY A 114 -4.29 2.80 -10.78
CA GLY A 114 -3.96 2.60 -12.18
C GLY A 114 -2.79 3.46 -12.68
N LYS A 115 -2.08 4.16 -11.79
CA LYS A 115 -0.97 5.05 -12.16
C LYS A 115 0.36 4.36 -11.87
N MET A 116 1.03 3.92 -12.93
CA MET A 116 2.38 3.38 -12.84
C MET A 116 3.42 4.53 -12.79
N LYS A 117 3.80 4.90 -11.56
CA LYS A 117 4.84 5.88 -11.17
C LYS A 117 4.60 7.34 -11.54
#